data_AF-A0A2H0Q5A9-F1
#
_entry.id   AF-A0A2H0Q5A9-F1
#
_cell.length_a   1.000
_cell.length_b   1.000
_cell.length_c   1.000
_cell.angle_alpha   90.00
_cell.angle_beta   90.00
_cell.angle_gamma   90.00
#
_symmetry.space_group_name_H-M   'P 1'
#
loop_
_entity.id
_entity.type
_entity.pdbx_description
1 polymer ?
#
loop_
_entity_poly.entity_id
_entity_poly.type
_entity_poly.pdbx_seq_one_letter_code
_entity_poly.pdbx_strand_id
1 'polypeptide(L)'
;MFSIRRIHDYHLPIDQAAIKEIQIILKKQFPLMAQEDIDDLPKKLIDPLKYQLRTTILVAETERHKIKGFAILQHAPDLNFSYLDFISIAPEVTRGGVGSALYQRVQEEAQLLNSVGIFMECLPDVPELCKEEKFLKENKARLRFYEQFDVFPIINTKYETPVKPEDDCPPYLVFDGLGKKDALSRKDAKKIVKAILNRKYEQTCSPEYVEMVVQSFKDDPVKLRAPIYKTTKPSVDQRIILKDQQIALFVNEKHDIHHVRSKGYVESPVRVKSILKGISKLGFFDTREIKSFPDKLIKEVHDVEFVDYLKNVCANLSEKDSIYPYVFPIRNQTRPPKDMAIRAGYFCLDTFTPLNKNAYLAARAAVDCTLSAADSLLSGQRLAYSLVRPPGHHAEHRAFGGFCYFNNGAVAANYLSKHGKVVVFDIDYHHGNGTQDIFYKRNDVLTVSIHGDPSFAYPYFSGFKDETGEDGGLGFNLNIPLAEKSTANQYFTALKKALEAIKEFDPKFVIIALGFDTAKNDPTGTWPLAPEDFERNAKEIAKLNRPTLIVQEGGYLSTTLGRNAHSFFSGLMAK
;
A
#
# COMPACT_ATOMS: atom_id res chain seq x y z
N MET A 1 0.35 0.08 22.98
CA MET A 1 0.55 0.89 21.75
C MET A 1 -0.56 0.51 20.76
N PHE A 2 -1.07 1.46 19.97
CA PHE A 2 -2.06 1.20 18.93
C PHE A 2 -1.67 1.97 17.66
N SER A 3 -2.12 1.51 16.50
CA SER A 3 -1.95 2.20 15.22
C SER A 3 -3.30 2.51 14.61
N ILE A 4 -3.38 3.57 13.82
CA ILE A 4 -4.57 3.89 13.04
C ILE A 4 -4.29 3.58 11.58
N ARG A 5 -5.20 2.88 10.92
CA ARG A 5 -5.14 2.61 9.47
C ARG A 5 -6.51 2.76 8.84
N ARG A 6 -6.53 2.99 7.53
CA ARG A 6 -7.76 2.97 6.72
C ARG A 6 -8.11 1.54 6.30
N ILE A 7 -9.40 1.21 6.31
CA ILE A 7 -9.95 0.03 5.63
C ILE A 7 -10.14 0.41 4.16
N HIS A 8 -9.45 -0.29 3.28
CA HIS A 8 -9.43 0.02 1.85
C HIS A 8 -10.22 -0.99 1.02
N ASP A 9 -10.29 -2.24 1.48
CA ASP A 9 -10.85 -3.33 0.70
C ASP A 9 -11.47 -4.38 1.63
N TYR A 10 -12.79 -4.56 1.55
CA TYR A 10 -13.48 -5.60 2.32
C TYR A 10 -13.06 -7.04 1.93
N HIS A 11 -12.30 -7.24 0.86
CA HIS A 11 -11.84 -8.56 0.45
C HIS A 11 -10.53 -9.00 1.14
N LEU A 12 -9.86 -8.14 1.92
CA LEU A 12 -8.71 -8.56 2.72
C LEU A 12 -9.20 -9.24 4.02
N PRO A 13 -8.68 -10.42 4.40
CA PRO A 13 -9.12 -11.13 5.62
C PRO A 13 -9.03 -10.26 6.89
N ILE A 14 -7.99 -9.43 6.99
CA ILE A 14 -7.81 -8.49 8.10
C ILE A 14 -8.90 -7.40 8.14
N ASP A 15 -9.33 -6.92 6.98
CA ASP A 15 -10.38 -5.89 6.87
C ASP A 15 -11.76 -6.51 7.16
N GLN A 16 -11.99 -7.76 6.75
CA GLN A 16 -13.20 -8.50 7.11
C GLN A 16 -13.33 -8.68 8.63
N ALA A 17 -12.23 -9.05 9.29
CA ALA A 17 -12.19 -9.19 10.74
C ALA A 17 -12.44 -7.84 11.43
N ALA A 18 -11.78 -6.78 10.97
CA ALA A 18 -11.96 -5.42 11.49
C ALA A 18 -13.42 -4.95 11.36
N ILE A 19 -14.05 -5.13 10.20
CA ILE A 19 -15.46 -4.72 10.01
C ILE A 19 -16.40 -5.49 10.94
N LYS A 20 -16.20 -6.80 11.12
CA LYS A 20 -17.01 -7.58 12.08
C LYS A 20 -16.90 -7.02 13.50
N GLU A 21 -15.69 -6.64 13.94
CA GLU A 21 -15.50 -5.97 15.24
C GLU A 21 -16.19 -4.60 15.30
N ILE A 22 -16.12 -3.80 14.22
CA ILE A 22 -16.83 -2.50 14.14
C ILE A 22 -18.34 -2.69 14.27
N GLN A 23 -18.92 -3.66 13.57
CA GLN A 23 -20.35 -3.98 13.64
C GLN A 23 -20.78 -4.34 15.07
N ILE A 24 -19.94 -5.08 15.81
CA ILE A 24 -20.17 -5.39 17.23
C ILE A 24 -20.11 -4.12 18.10
N ILE A 25 -19.15 -3.23 17.86
CA ILE A 25 -19.05 -1.97 18.60
C ILE A 25 -20.26 -1.07 18.30
N LEU A 26 -20.66 -0.95 17.03
CA LEU A 26 -21.83 -0.18 16.61
C LEU A 26 -23.10 -0.65 17.33
N LYS A 27 -23.35 -1.97 17.32
CA LYS A 27 -24.51 -2.57 17.99
C LYS A 27 -24.56 -2.32 19.49
N LYS A 28 -23.40 -2.29 20.16
CA LYS A 28 -23.30 -2.04 21.61
C LYS A 28 -23.43 -0.56 21.97
N GLN A 29 -22.81 0.33 21.19
CA GLN A 29 -22.73 1.76 21.49
C GLN A 29 -23.93 2.55 20.96
N PHE A 30 -24.61 2.04 19.93
CA PHE A 30 -25.75 2.69 19.26
C PHE A 30 -26.93 1.72 19.16
N PRO A 31 -27.58 1.35 20.28
CA PRO A 31 -28.63 0.33 20.30
C PRO A 31 -29.91 0.73 19.54
N LEU A 32 -30.08 2.01 19.22
CA LEU A 32 -31.20 2.55 18.44
C LEU A 32 -30.96 2.49 16.92
N MET A 33 -29.77 2.09 16.47
CA MET A 33 -29.44 1.94 15.05
C MET A 33 -30.14 0.71 14.46
N ALA A 34 -30.68 0.84 13.25
CA ALA A 34 -31.27 -0.29 12.54
C ALA A 34 -30.19 -1.33 12.23
N GLN A 35 -30.52 -2.62 12.43
CA GLN A 35 -29.57 -3.71 12.16
C GLN A 35 -29.14 -3.75 10.68
N GLU A 36 -30.03 -3.38 9.77
CA GLU A 36 -29.77 -3.27 8.34
C GLU A 36 -28.64 -2.26 8.03
N ASP A 37 -28.61 -1.11 8.73
CA ASP A 37 -27.56 -0.09 8.54
C ASP A 37 -26.18 -0.57 8.99
N ILE A 38 -26.14 -1.42 10.03
CA ILE A 38 -24.92 -2.05 10.55
C ILE A 38 -24.44 -3.11 9.55
N ASP A 39 -25.36 -3.92 9.04
CA ASP A 39 -25.08 -5.04 8.14
C ASP A 39 -24.66 -4.55 6.74
N ASP A 40 -25.11 -3.37 6.33
CA ASP A 40 -24.75 -2.74 5.06
C ASP A 40 -23.40 -2.01 5.06
N LEU A 41 -22.69 -1.94 6.20
CA LEU A 41 -21.38 -1.29 6.29
C LEU A 41 -20.33 -1.82 5.28
N PRO A 42 -20.19 -3.16 5.04
CA PRO A 42 -19.33 -3.66 3.99
C PRO A 42 -19.73 -3.18 2.58
N LYS A 43 -21.04 -3.09 2.30
CA LYS A 43 -21.53 -2.64 0.99
C LYS A 43 -21.18 -1.18 0.74
N LYS A 44 -21.22 -0.33 1.77
CA LYS A 44 -20.82 1.09 1.72
C LYS A 44 -19.34 1.29 1.35
N LEU A 45 -18.48 0.28 1.54
CA LEU A 45 -17.08 0.32 1.08
C LEU A 45 -16.91 -0.12 -0.38
N ILE A 46 -17.76 -1.04 -0.84
CA ILE A 46 -17.67 -1.67 -2.17
C ILE A 46 -18.36 -0.81 -3.24
N ASP A 47 -19.46 -0.13 -2.89
CA ASP A 47 -20.19 0.78 -3.78
C ASP A 47 -20.22 2.22 -3.21
N PRO A 48 -19.14 3.00 -3.41
CA PRO A 48 -19.02 4.35 -2.85
C PRO A 48 -19.86 5.42 -3.57
N LEU A 49 -20.60 5.08 -4.63
CA LEU A 49 -21.33 6.06 -5.45
C LEU A 49 -22.86 5.99 -5.30
N LYS A 50 -23.41 4.94 -4.69
CA LYS A 50 -24.87 4.79 -4.49
C LYS A 50 -25.55 6.04 -3.87
N TYR A 51 -24.83 6.79 -3.03
CA TYR A 51 -25.34 8.01 -2.37
C TYR A 51 -24.52 9.28 -2.65
N GLN A 52 -23.65 9.29 -3.68
CA GLN A 52 -22.71 10.40 -3.97
C GLN A 52 -21.78 10.73 -2.79
N LEU A 53 -21.60 9.78 -1.86
CA LEU A 53 -20.79 9.90 -0.65
C LEU A 53 -19.81 8.73 -0.60
N ARG A 54 -18.53 9.02 -0.77
CA ARG A 54 -17.45 8.03 -0.67
C ARG A 54 -17.14 7.76 0.80
N THR A 55 -17.40 6.54 1.26
CA THR A 55 -17.13 6.15 2.65
C THR A 55 -15.65 5.77 2.85
N THR A 56 -15.09 6.21 3.97
CA THR A 56 -13.76 5.88 4.47
C THR A 56 -13.89 5.44 5.92
N ILE A 57 -13.43 4.23 6.23
CA ILE A 57 -13.41 3.72 7.60
C ILE A 57 -11.97 3.74 8.11
N LEU A 58 -11.76 4.38 9.25
CA LEU A 58 -10.50 4.41 9.98
C LEU A 58 -10.64 3.51 11.21
N VAL A 59 -9.65 2.65 11.44
CA VAL A 59 -9.61 1.77 12.62
C VAL A 59 -8.36 2.01 13.44
N ALA A 60 -8.54 2.18 14.74
CA ALA A 60 -7.48 2.13 15.73
C ALA A 60 -7.35 0.68 16.21
N GLU A 61 -6.22 0.03 15.97
CA GLU A 61 -6.00 -1.38 16.31
C GLU A 61 -4.68 -1.61 17.05
N THR A 62 -4.63 -2.69 17.82
CA THR A 62 -3.39 -3.17 18.47
C THR A 62 -2.50 -3.94 17.48
N GLU A 63 -1.27 -4.26 17.86
CA GLU A 63 -0.38 -5.13 17.07
C GLU A 63 -0.96 -6.52 16.78
N ARG A 64 -1.91 -6.98 17.60
CA ARG A 64 -2.64 -8.24 17.38
C ARG A 64 -3.97 -8.02 16.62
N HIS A 65 -4.10 -6.89 15.92
CA HIS A 65 -5.26 -6.48 15.13
C HIS A 65 -6.60 -6.38 15.87
N LYS A 66 -6.61 -6.43 17.22
CA LYS A 66 -7.81 -6.13 18.02
C LYS A 66 -8.19 -4.66 17.88
N ILE A 67 -9.46 -4.36 17.55
CA ILE A 67 -9.96 -3.01 17.37
C ILE A 67 -10.17 -2.32 18.73
N LYS A 68 -9.63 -1.11 18.86
CA LYS A 68 -9.74 -0.21 20.02
C LYS A 68 -10.75 0.91 19.79
N GLY A 69 -11.01 1.25 18.53
CA GLY A 69 -11.99 2.24 18.12
C GLY A 69 -12.00 2.41 16.61
N PHE A 70 -12.98 3.14 16.10
CA PHE A 70 -13.12 3.41 14.68
C PHE A 70 -13.73 4.80 14.41
N ALA A 71 -13.56 5.28 13.19
CA ALA A 71 -14.28 6.42 12.65
C ALA A 71 -14.78 6.13 11.23
N ILE A 72 -15.97 6.60 10.89
CA ILE A 72 -16.59 6.48 9.55
C ILE A 72 -16.73 7.89 9.00
N LEU A 73 -15.91 8.22 8.01
CA LEU A 73 -15.89 9.50 7.32
C LEU A 73 -16.48 9.33 5.91
N GLN A 74 -17.47 10.13 5.56
CA GLN A 74 -18.07 10.17 4.23
C GLN A 74 -17.63 11.42 3.50
N HIS A 75 -17.24 11.32 2.23
CA HIS A 75 -16.78 12.46 1.43
C HIS A 75 -17.64 12.67 0.19
N ALA A 76 -18.10 13.90 0.00
CA ALA A 76 -18.86 14.35 -1.17
C ALA A 76 -17.92 15.07 -2.15
N PRO A 77 -17.42 14.41 -3.21
CA PRO A 77 -16.44 15.01 -4.12
C PRO A 77 -17.01 16.13 -5.00
N ASP A 78 -18.32 16.21 -5.18
CA ASP A 78 -18.99 17.23 -5.99
C ASP A 78 -19.08 18.60 -5.28
N LEU A 79 -19.16 18.59 -3.95
CA LEU A 79 -19.21 19.77 -3.09
C LEU A 79 -17.94 19.93 -2.23
N ASN A 80 -17.00 19.00 -2.33
CA ASN A 80 -15.76 18.92 -1.56
C ASN A 80 -15.97 19.08 -0.06
N PHE A 81 -16.90 18.36 0.55
CA PHE A 81 -17.04 18.33 2.02
C PHE A 81 -16.92 16.91 2.56
N SER A 82 -16.56 16.81 3.84
CA SER A 82 -16.58 15.54 4.57
C SER A 82 -17.64 15.58 5.66
N TYR A 83 -18.28 14.44 5.91
CA TYR A 83 -19.26 14.24 6.98
C TYR A 83 -18.78 13.09 7.86
N LEU A 84 -18.52 13.38 9.14
CA LEU A 84 -18.14 12.36 10.12
C LEU A 84 -19.43 11.70 10.64
N ASP A 85 -19.67 10.49 10.18
CA ASP A 85 -20.88 9.72 10.48
C ASP A 85 -20.81 9.11 11.88
N PHE A 86 -19.71 8.42 12.16
CA PHE A 86 -19.47 7.79 13.46
C PHE A 86 -18.02 7.97 13.90
N ILE A 87 -17.82 8.17 15.19
CA ILE A 87 -16.55 7.99 15.87
C ILE A 87 -16.82 7.33 17.22
N SER A 88 -16.17 6.21 17.49
CA SER A 88 -16.42 5.46 18.72
C SER A 88 -15.22 4.64 19.17
N ILE A 89 -15.11 4.43 20.47
CA ILE A 89 -14.12 3.54 21.08
C ILE A 89 -14.80 2.25 21.55
N ALA A 90 -14.08 1.14 21.51
CA ALA A 90 -14.58 -0.13 22.01
C ALA A 90 -14.91 -0.01 23.52
N PRO A 91 -16.02 -0.58 24.01
CA PRO A 91 -16.47 -0.41 25.39
C PRO A 91 -15.43 -0.81 26.45
N GLU A 92 -14.63 -1.83 26.16
CA GLU A 92 -13.56 -2.33 27.03
C GLU A 92 -12.28 -1.45 27.06
N VAL A 93 -12.26 -0.33 26.34
CA VAL A 93 -11.08 0.56 26.27
C VAL A 93 -11.26 1.73 27.23
N THR A 94 -10.40 1.79 28.25
CA THR A 94 -10.29 2.97 29.12
C THR A 94 -9.81 4.19 28.33
N ARG A 95 -10.36 5.38 28.66
CA ARG A 95 -10.08 6.67 27.98
C ARG A 95 -8.57 6.96 27.97
N GLY A 96 -7.89 6.57 26.89
CA GLY A 96 -6.42 6.60 26.77
C GLY A 96 -5.94 7.27 25.47
N GLY A 97 -6.59 8.35 25.04
CA GLY A 97 -6.19 9.13 23.86
C GLY A 97 -6.62 8.56 22.50
N VAL A 98 -7.17 7.33 22.44
CA VAL A 98 -7.62 6.69 21.18
C VAL A 98 -8.64 7.54 20.41
N GLY A 99 -9.63 8.12 21.10
CA GLY A 99 -10.64 8.98 20.46
C GLY A 99 -10.01 10.24 19.84
N SER A 100 -9.12 10.90 20.58
CA SER A 100 -8.40 12.09 20.08
C SER A 100 -7.54 11.75 18.88
N ALA A 101 -6.82 10.62 18.93
CA ALA A 101 -6.00 10.14 17.82
C ALA A 101 -6.83 9.80 16.56
N LEU A 102 -7.98 9.14 16.74
CA LEU A 102 -8.91 8.88 15.64
C LEU A 102 -9.44 10.17 15.02
N TYR A 103 -9.81 11.16 15.83
CA TYR A 103 -10.33 12.43 15.32
C TYR A 103 -9.25 13.24 14.59
N GLN A 104 -8.01 13.27 15.09
CA GLN A 104 -6.89 13.87 14.38
C GLN A 104 -6.66 13.21 13.01
N ARG A 105 -6.71 11.87 12.93
CA ARG A 105 -6.63 11.15 11.65
C ARG A 105 -7.79 11.49 10.71
N VAL A 106 -8.99 11.71 11.24
CA VAL A 106 -10.16 12.18 10.48
C VAL A 106 -9.91 13.57 9.88
N GLN A 107 -9.32 14.50 10.65
CA GLN A 107 -8.92 15.83 10.15
C GLN A 107 -7.91 15.73 9.00
N GLU A 108 -6.88 14.90 9.16
CA GLU A 108 -5.88 14.65 8.12
C GLU A 108 -6.48 14.03 6.86
N GLU A 109 -7.40 13.06 6.99
CA GLU A 109 -8.08 12.46 5.84
C GLU A 109 -8.92 13.49 5.09
N ALA A 110 -9.68 14.32 5.80
CA ALA A 110 -10.49 15.36 5.19
C ALA A 110 -9.62 16.43 4.50
N GLN A 111 -8.46 16.77 5.05
CA GLN A 111 -7.47 17.66 4.42
C GLN A 111 -6.91 17.05 3.14
N LEU A 112 -6.54 15.76 3.13
CA LEU A 112 -6.07 15.05 1.94
C LEU A 112 -7.13 14.99 0.83
N LEU A 113 -8.40 14.93 1.21
CA LEU A 113 -9.53 14.99 0.28
C LEU A 113 -9.87 16.42 -0.15
N ASN A 114 -9.06 17.42 0.21
CA ASN A 114 -9.27 18.84 -0.06
C ASN A 114 -10.65 19.34 0.40
N SER A 115 -11.15 18.81 1.51
CA SER A 115 -12.48 19.19 2.01
C SER A 115 -12.53 20.65 2.46
N VAL A 116 -13.66 21.30 2.22
CA VAL A 116 -14.01 22.63 2.75
C VAL A 116 -14.04 22.60 4.28
N GLY A 117 -14.55 21.50 4.85
CA GLY A 117 -14.49 21.19 6.27
C GLY A 117 -15.14 19.84 6.57
N ILE A 118 -15.22 19.50 7.86
CA ILE A 118 -15.93 18.33 8.35
C ILE A 118 -17.22 18.76 9.02
N PHE A 119 -18.31 18.11 8.65
CA PHE A 119 -19.63 18.28 9.25
C PHE A 119 -19.96 17.04 10.07
N MET A 120 -20.65 17.21 11.20
CA MET A 120 -21.10 16.10 12.03
C MET A 120 -22.28 16.52 12.88
N GLU A 121 -23.05 15.54 13.33
CA GLU A 121 -24.14 15.80 14.26
C GLU A 121 -23.72 15.49 15.69
N CYS A 122 -24.05 16.39 16.60
CA CYS A 122 -23.92 16.16 18.03
C CYS A 122 -25.19 16.55 18.74
N LEU A 123 -25.68 15.68 19.63
CA LEU A 123 -26.89 15.95 20.40
C LEU A 123 -26.69 17.17 21.33
N PRO A 124 -27.75 17.94 21.63
CA PRO A 124 -27.66 19.16 22.42
C PRO A 124 -27.23 18.96 23.87
N ASP A 125 -26.50 19.93 24.42
CA ASP A 125 -26.05 19.97 25.82
C ASP A 125 -26.95 20.81 26.74
N VAL A 126 -28.10 21.26 26.24
CA VAL A 126 -29.02 22.16 26.94
C VAL A 126 -30.37 21.47 27.20
N PRO A 127 -30.95 21.60 28.42
CA PRO A 127 -32.22 20.93 28.78
C PRO A 127 -33.42 21.33 27.91
N GLU A 128 -33.39 22.53 27.33
CA GLU A 128 -34.47 23.07 26.50
C GLU A 128 -34.64 22.27 25.20
N LEU A 129 -33.56 21.64 24.71
CA LEU A 129 -33.56 20.84 23.50
C LEU A 129 -33.48 19.34 23.78
N CYS A 130 -33.07 18.91 24.98
CA CYS A 130 -32.91 17.50 25.31
C CYS A 130 -33.28 17.23 26.77
N LYS A 131 -34.41 16.53 26.99
CA LYS A 131 -35.06 16.46 28.32
C LYS A 131 -34.42 15.43 29.24
N GLU A 132 -33.83 14.37 28.70
CA GLU A 132 -33.22 13.31 29.51
C GLU A 132 -31.85 13.71 30.08
N GLU A 133 -31.77 13.78 31.41
CA GLU A 133 -30.55 14.20 32.13
C GLU A 133 -29.34 13.30 31.86
N LYS A 134 -29.56 12.00 31.62
CA LYS A 134 -28.50 11.06 31.26
C LYS A 134 -27.83 11.45 29.93
N PHE A 135 -28.61 11.82 28.91
CA PHE A 135 -28.08 12.26 27.62
C PHE A 135 -27.35 13.59 27.74
N LEU A 136 -27.85 14.55 28.55
CA LEU A 136 -27.18 15.83 28.74
C LEU A 136 -25.73 15.68 29.22
N LYS A 137 -25.46 14.75 30.15
CA LYS A 137 -24.09 14.51 30.64
C LYS A 137 -23.17 13.95 29.53
N GLU A 138 -23.67 13.05 28.70
CA GLU A 138 -22.92 12.46 27.59
C GLU A 138 -22.70 13.48 26.45
N ASN A 139 -23.71 14.28 26.13
CA ASN A 139 -23.68 15.32 25.10
C ASN A 139 -22.67 16.42 25.45
N LYS A 140 -22.65 16.86 26.72
CA LYS A 140 -21.62 17.78 27.24
C LYS A 140 -20.21 17.23 27.09
N ALA A 141 -20.03 15.93 27.31
CA ALA A 141 -18.72 15.29 27.16
C ALA A 141 -18.30 15.19 25.67
N ARG A 142 -19.24 14.93 24.75
CA ARG A 142 -18.98 14.90 23.30
C ARG A 142 -18.64 16.28 22.75
N LEU A 143 -19.41 17.31 23.10
CA LEU A 143 -19.10 18.68 22.68
C LEU A 143 -17.78 19.16 23.27
N ARG A 144 -17.50 18.86 24.55
CA ARG A 144 -16.18 19.14 25.15
C ARG A 144 -15.04 18.46 24.40
N PHE A 145 -15.23 17.25 23.89
CA PHE A 145 -14.23 16.55 23.11
C PHE A 145 -13.93 17.31 21.80
N TYR A 146 -14.96 17.71 21.05
CA TYR A 146 -14.78 18.45 19.79
C TYR A 146 -14.21 19.86 19.99
N GLU A 147 -14.60 20.58 21.05
CA GLU A 147 -14.06 21.91 21.35
C GLU A 147 -12.54 21.91 21.61
N GLN A 148 -11.93 20.76 21.95
CA GLN A 148 -10.48 20.62 22.04
C GLN A 148 -9.78 20.76 20.68
N PHE A 149 -10.50 20.54 19.58
CA PHE A 149 -10.02 20.61 18.21
C PHE A 149 -10.50 21.87 17.47
N ASP A 150 -11.05 22.86 18.19
CA ASP A 150 -11.66 24.06 17.60
C ASP A 150 -12.87 23.76 16.69
N VAL A 151 -13.67 22.78 17.12
CA VAL A 151 -14.85 22.30 16.40
C VAL A 151 -16.10 22.64 17.19
N PHE A 152 -17.04 23.35 16.56
CA PHE A 152 -18.14 24.01 17.26
C PHE A 152 -19.49 23.85 16.52
N PRO A 153 -20.62 23.85 17.25
CA PRO A 153 -21.95 23.96 16.64
C PRO A 153 -22.12 25.21 15.77
N ILE A 154 -22.77 25.07 14.62
CA ILE A 154 -23.30 26.20 13.85
C ILE A 154 -24.54 26.73 14.58
N ILE A 155 -24.64 28.05 14.74
CA ILE A 155 -25.73 28.71 15.47
C ILE A 155 -26.56 29.63 14.55
N ASN A 156 -27.69 30.10 15.07
CA ASN A 156 -28.68 30.89 14.34
C ASN A 156 -29.31 30.14 13.16
N THR A 157 -29.49 28.82 13.32
CA THR A 157 -30.11 27.95 12.34
C THR A 157 -31.39 27.34 12.89
N LYS A 158 -32.09 26.57 12.05
CA LYS A 158 -33.19 25.70 12.43
C LYS A 158 -32.80 24.23 12.31
N TYR A 159 -31.51 23.90 12.25
CA TYR A 159 -31.05 22.52 12.10
C TYR A 159 -31.44 21.67 13.33
N GLU A 160 -31.41 22.29 14.51
CA GLU A 160 -31.88 21.80 15.79
C GLU A 160 -33.42 21.79 15.92
N THR A 161 -34.17 21.72 14.81
CA THR A 161 -35.63 21.57 14.82
C THR A 161 -35.98 20.09 14.68
N PRO A 162 -36.82 19.51 15.56
CA PRO A 162 -37.29 18.13 15.42
C PRO A 162 -37.92 17.87 14.05
N VAL A 163 -37.61 16.71 13.44
CA VAL A 163 -38.22 16.31 12.17
C VAL A 163 -39.69 15.98 12.40
N LYS A 164 -39.99 15.22 13.47
CA LYS A 164 -41.36 15.02 13.95
C LYS A 164 -41.57 15.81 15.24
N PRO A 165 -42.76 16.40 15.47
CA PRO A 165 -43.05 17.18 16.68
C PRO A 165 -42.84 16.41 17.99
N GLU A 166 -42.98 15.09 17.96
CA GLU A 166 -42.78 14.20 19.09
C GLU A 166 -41.31 13.84 19.38
N ASP A 167 -40.39 14.13 18.47
CA ASP A 167 -38.97 13.81 18.66
C ASP A 167 -38.33 14.76 19.69
N ASP A 168 -37.44 14.22 20.53
CA ASP A 168 -36.64 14.96 21.51
C ASP A 168 -35.16 14.95 21.14
N CYS A 169 -34.36 15.89 21.65
CA CYS A 169 -32.91 15.98 21.41
C CYS A 169 -32.52 16.14 19.91
N PRO A 170 -33.10 17.07 19.13
CA PRO A 170 -32.68 17.28 17.74
C PRO A 170 -31.20 17.71 17.69
N PRO A 171 -30.37 17.15 16.79
CA PRO A 171 -28.93 17.37 16.83
C PRO A 171 -28.53 18.79 16.43
N TYR A 172 -27.41 19.27 16.96
CA TYR A 172 -26.68 20.38 16.36
C TYR A 172 -25.91 19.90 15.13
N LEU A 173 -25.85 20.74 14.10
CA LEU A 173 -24.84 20.63 13.06
C LEU A 173 -23.54 21.25 13.57
N VAL A 174 -22.50 20.45 13.68
CA VAL A 174 -21.18 20.83 14.17
C VAL A 174 -20.21 20.92 12.99
N PHE A 175 -19.36 21.95 12.98
CA PHE A 175 -18.44 22.24 11.89
C PHE A 175 -16.98 22.31 12.34
N ASP A 176 -16.12 21.63 11.60
CA ASP A 176 -14.66 21.68 11.69
C ASP A 176 -14.09 22.34 10.43
N GLY A 177 -13.46 23.50 10.60
CA GLY A 177 -12.81 24.26 9.52
C GLY A 177 -11.44 23.74 9.10
N LEU A 178 -10.96 22.62 9.66
CA LEU A 178 -9.67 21.99 9.36
C LEU A 178 -8.46 22.92 9.55
N GLY A 179 -8.56 23.85 10.50
CA GLY A 179 -7.53 24.86 10.78
C GLY A 179 -7.46 26.01 9.76
N LYS A 180 -8.36 26.04 8.75
CA LYS A 180 -8.47 27.17 7.81
C LYS A 180 -9.02 28.39 8.54
N LYS A 181 -8.43 29.57 8.28
CA LYS A 181 -8.90 30.85 8.83
C LYS A 181 -10.14 31.39 8.12
N ASP A 182 -10.45 30.87 6.93
CA ASP A 182 -11.62 31.25 6.16
C ASP A 182 -12.88 30.62 6.77
N ALA A 183 -13.84 31.46 7.13
CA ALA A 183 -15.10 31.01 7.68
C ALA A 183 -16.02 30.47 6.57
N LEU A 184 -16.81 29.43 6.87
CA LEU A 184 -17.70 28.78 5.91
C LEU A 184 -18.72 29.79 5.35
N SER A 185 -18.73 29.97 4.02
CA SER A 185 -19.65 30.90 3.36
C SER A 185 -21.09 30.44 3.51
N ARG A 186 -22.03 31.38 3.58
CA ARG A 186 -23.47 31.06 3.61
C ARG A 186 -23.90 30.24 2.41
N LYS A 187 -23.33 30.56 1.24
CA LYS A 187 -23.64 29.90 -0.04
C LYS A 187 -23.25 28.42 0.01
N ASP A 188 -22.05 28.11 0.50
CA ASP A 188 -21.57 26.74 0.58
C ASP A 188 -22.25 25.98 1.70
N ALA A 189 -22.49 26.61 2.85
CA ALA A 189 -23.27 26.03 3.95
C ALA A 189 -24.66 25.57 3.47
N LYS A 190 -25.41 26.42 2.76
CA LYS A 190 -26.74 26.06 2.24
C LYS A 190 -26.69 24.86 1.29
N LYS A 191 -25.69 24.80 0.40
CA LYS A 191 -25.51 23.66 -0.52
C LYS A 191 -25.17 22.37 0.21
N ILE A 192 -24.23 22.43 1.14
CA ILE A 192 -23.75 21.27 1.91
C ILE A 192 -24.85 20.74 2.82
N VAL A 193 -25.57 21.61 3.55
CA VAL A 193 -26.69 21.22 4.42
C VAL A 193 -27.79 20.55 3.62
N LYS A 194 -28.16 21.12 2.46
CA LYS A 194 -29.12 20.51 1.55
C LYS A 194 -28.66 19.12 1.09
N ALA A 195 -27.37 18.96 0.77
CA ALA A 195 -26.80 17.68 0.37
C ALA A 195 -26.79 16.66 1.52
N ILE A 196 -26.44 17.06 2.75
CA ILE A 196 -26.49 16.20 3.94
C ILE A 196 -27.91 15.67 4.15
N LEU A 197 -28.90 16.56 4.21
CA LEU A 197 -30.29 16.18 4.46
C LEU A 197 -30.86 15.30 3.34
N ASN A 198 -30.59 15.62 2.08
CA ASN A 198 -31.10 14.85 0.95
C ASN A 198 -30.40 13.50 0.74
N ARG A 199 -29.09 13.39 1.03
CA ARG A 199 -28.33 12.16 0.76
C ARG A 199 -28.36 11.18 1.92
N LYS A 200 -28.36 11.68 3.16
CA LYS A 200 -28.30 10.85 4.36
C LYS A 200 -29.69 10.59 4.96
N TYR A 201 -30.61 11.55 4.83
CA TYR A 201 -31.92 11.51 5.48
C TYR A 201 -33.09 11.57 4.48
N GLU A 202 -32.88 11.08 3.25
CA GLU A 202 -33.88 11.10 2.17
C GLU A 202 -35.24 10.52 2.60
N GLN A 203 -35.21 9.44 3.39
CA GLN A 203 -36.43 8.75 3.86
C GLN A 203 -37.07 9.40 5.08
N THR A 204 -36.39 10.35 5.73
CA THR A 204 -36.80 10.93 7.02
C THR A 204 -37.22 12.40 6.88
N CYS A 205 -36.48 13.18 6.08
CA CYS A 205 -36.71 14.62 5.92
C CYS A 205 -37.57 14.92 4.70
N SER A 206 -38.72 15.56 4.89
CA SER A 206 -39.56 16.03 3.77
C SER A 206 -38.88 17.20 3.03
N PRO A 207 -39.19 17.43 1.73
CA PRO A 207 -38.67 18.58 0.99
C PRO A 207 -38.92 19.93 1.67
N GLU A 208 -40.07 20.09 2.35
CA GLU A 208 -40.43 21.29 3.10
C GLU A 208 -39.55 21.47 4.34
N TYR A 209 -39.25 20.37 5.04
CA TYR A 209 -38.32 20.40 6.18
C TYR A 209 -36.91 20.81 5.73
N VAL A 210 -36.42 20.21 4.64
CA VAL A 210 -35.10 20.54 4.07
C VAL A 210 -35.02 22.02 3.71
N GLU A 211 -36.03 22.55 3.02
CA GLU A 211 -36.05 23.96 2.61
C GLU A 211 -36.13 24.89 3.82
N MET A 212 -36.94 24.56 4.83
CA MET A 212 -36.98 25.31 6.10
C MET A 212 -35.60 25.41 6.75
N VAL A 213 -34.90 24.29 6.89
CA VAL A 213 -33.57 24.26 7.50
C VAL A 213 -32.58 25.06 6.65
N VAL A 214 -32.54 24.83 5.34
CA VAL A 214 -31.62 25.54 4.43
C VAL A 214 -31.86 27.05 4.44
N GLN A 215 -33.11 27.51 4.48
CA GLN A 215 -33.42 28.95 4.51
C GLN A 215 -33.14 29.61 5.86
N SER A 216 -32.97 28.83 6.93
CA SER A 216 -32.59 29.37 8.24
C SER A 216 -31.16 29.94 8.28
N PHE A 217 -30.26 29.48 7.40
CA PHE A 217 -28.88 29.94 7.33
C PHE A 217 -28.82 31.37 6.75
N LYS A 218 -28.80 32.38 7.63
CA LYS A 218 -28.84 33.81 7.26
C LYS A 218 -27.49 34.52 7.34
N ASP A 219 -26.65 34.13 8.29
CA ASP A 219 -25.32 34.71 8.52
C ASP A 219 -24.34 34.38 7.38
N ASP A 220 -23.47 35.33 7.00
CA ASP A 220 -22.40 35.15 6.02
C ASP A 220 -21.12 35.90 6.48
N PRO A 221 -20.03 35.20 6.84
CA PRO A 221 -19.94 33.75 6.96
C PRO A 221 -20.84 33.18 8.07
N VAL A 222 -21.10 31.87 8.06
CA VAL A 222 -21.92 31.24 9.11
C VAL A 222 -21.27 31.43 10.49
N LYS A 223 -22.10 31.56 11.53
CA LYS A 223 -21.62 31.75 12.90
C LYS A 223 -21.50 30.42 13.63
N LEU A 224 -20.40 30.28 14.37
CA LEU A 224 -20.16 29.15 15.27
C LEU A 224 -20.40 29.57 16.72
N ARG A 225 -20.84 28.62 17.55
CA ARG A 225 -21.00 28.81 18.99
C ARG A 225 -19.65 29.17 19.62
N ALA A 226 -19.65 30.11 20.57
CA ALA A 226 -18.48 30.40 21.38
C ALA A 226 -18.07 29.17 22.22
N PRO A 227 -16.77 28.98 22.52
CA PRO A 227 -16.29 27.87 23.34
C PRO A 227 -16.89 27.92 24.75
N ILE A 228 -17.42 26.78 25.22
CA ILE A 228 -18.04 26.65 26.55
C ILE A 228 -17.16 25.80 27.48
N TYR A 229 -16.54 24.75 26.94
CA TYR A 229 -15.78 23.74 27.71
C TYR A 229 -14.28 23.82 27.50
N LYS A 230 -13.80 24.62 26.54
CA LYS A 230 -12.38 24.75 26.23
C LYS A 230 -11.62 25.41 27.39
N THR A 231 -10.89 24.62 28.16
CA THR A 231 -9.84 25.12 29.06
C THR A 231 -8.55 25.31 28.26
N THR A 232 -7.92 26.48 28.36
CA THR A 232 -6.63 26.82 27.74
C THR A 232 -5.52 25.83 28.15
N LYS A 233 -5.40 24.71 27.44
CA LYS A 233 -4.17 23.92 27.36
C LYS A 233 -3.90 23.60 25.89
N PRO A 234 -2.65 23.75 25.42
CA PRO A 234 -2.28 23.36 24.07
C PRO A 234 -2.47 21.84 23.94
N SER A 235 -3.08 21.39 22.84
CA SER A 235 -3.15 19.97 22.53
C SER A 235 -1.74 19.43 22.33
N VAL A 236 -1.45 18.30 22.97
CA VAL A 236 -0.21 17.56 22.78
C VAL A 236 -0.12 17.15 21.32
N ASP A 237 0.90 17.64 20.62
CA ASP A 237 1.32 17.20 19.29
C ASP A 237 1.84 15.75 19.39
N GLN A 238 0.93 14.80 19.58
CA GLN A 238 1.25 13.38 19.42
C GLN A 238 1.26 13.13 17.92
N ARG A 239 2.46 13.18 17.32
CA ARG A 239 2.70 12.65 15.97
C ARG A 239 2.31 11.16 15.97
N ILE A 240 1.09 10.88 15.55
CA ILE A 240 0.60 9.51 15.35
C ILE A 240 1.27 8.99 14.09
N ILE A 241 1.84 7.79 14.19
CA ILE A 241 2.52 7.11 13.08
C ILE A 241 1.45 6.67 12.07
N LEU A 242 1.39 7.33 10.92
CA LEU A 242 0.44 7.06 9.84
C LEU A 242 0.95 5.90 8.98
N LYS A 243 0.54 4.67 9.29
CA LYS A 243 0.99 3.44 8.59
C LYS A 243 0.72 3.47 7.08
N ASP A 244 -0.39 4.09 6.68
CA ASP A 244 -0.86 4.25 5.30
C ASP A 244 -0.16 5.40 4.55
N GLN A 245 0.71 6.16 5.22
CA GLN A 245 1.60 7.16 4.60
C GLN A 245 3.08 6.78 4.68
N GLN A 246 3.37 5.55 5.09
CA GLN A 246 4.74 5.04 5.19
C GLN A 246 4.96 3.88 4.23
N ILE A 247 6.22 3.70 3.83
CA ILE A 247 6.68 2.49 3.15
C ILE A 247 7.34 1.61 4.21
N ALA A 248 6.77 0.42 4.43
CA ALA A 248 7.40 -0.57 5.30
C ALA A 248 8.68 -1.08 4.64
N LEU A 249 9.84 -0.78 5.23
CA LEU A 249 11.15 -1.12 4.71
C LEU A 249 11.65 -2.40 5.37
N PHE A 250 11.99 -3.39 4.57
CA PHE A 250 12.67 -4.61 5.00
C PHE A 250 14.02 -4.66 4.32
N VAL A 251 15.09 -4.73 5.11
CA VAL A 251 16.47 -4.74 4.60
C VAL A 251 17.09 -6.08 4.91
N ASN A 252 17.52 -6.81 3.89
CA ASN A 252 18.16 -8.12 4.10
C ASN A 252 19.40 -7.98 5.00
N GLU A 253 19.35 -8.50 6.23
CA GLU A 253 20.45 -8.39 7.20
C GLU A 253 21.71 -9.16 6.79
N LYS A 254 21.56 -10.21 5.98
CA LYS A 254 22.67 -11.05 5.49
C LYS A 254 23.05 -10.69 4.05
N HIS A 255 22.77 -9.46 3.63
CA HIS A 255 23.06 -9.08 2.26
C HIS A 255 24.55 -8.97 1.96
N ASP A 256 25.41 -8.77 2.97
CA ASP A 256 26.83 -8.45 2.82
C ASP A 256 27.76 -9.67 2.84
N ILE A 257 27.31 -10.79 3.42
CA ILE A 257 28.10 -12.04 3.51
C ILE A 257 28.42 -12.64 2.13
N HIS A 258 27.61 -12.35 1.11
CA HIS A 258 27.82 -12.79 -0.27
C HIS A 258 28.65 -11.76 -1.04
N HIS A 259 29.97 -11.70 -0.85
CA HIS A 259 30.82 -10.70 -1.53
C HIS A 259 31.84 -11.37 -2.46
N VAL A 260 31.55 -11.30 -3.76
CA VAL A 260 32.46 -11.76 -4.82
C VAL A 260 33.37 -10.59 -5.22
N ARG A 261 34.69 -10.78 -5.14
CA ARG A 261 35.70 -9.73 -5.43
C ARG A 261 36.33 -9.85 -6.83
N SER A 262 35.79 -10.74 -7.67
CA SER A 262 36.28 -10.99 -9.02
C SER A 262 36.10 -9.75 -9.93
N LYS A 263 37.09 -9.46 -10.77
CA LYS A 263 37.04 -8.35 -11.72
C LYS A 263 35.85 -8.54 -12.68
N GLY A 264 34.99 -7.53 -12.79
CA GLY A 264 33.79 -7.57 -13.65
C GLY A 264 32.50 -7.99 -12.94
N TYR A 265 32.54 -8.46 -11.69
CA TYR A 265 31.33 -8.71 -10.90
C TYR A 265 30.80 -7.40 -10.32
N VAL A 266 29.63 -6.97 -10.80
CA VAL A 266 29.06 -5.64 -10.48
C VAL A 266 28.11 -5.66 -9.29
N GLU A 267 27.56 -6.83 -8.94
CA GLU A 267 26.61 -7.01 -7.85
C GLU A 267 27.36 -6.95 -6.50
N SER A 268 27.40 -5.78 -5.85
CA SER A 268 28.23 -5.56 -4.65
C SER A 268 27.43 -5.13 -3.42
N PRO A 269 27.91 -5.42 -2.19
CA PRO A 269 27.24 -5.00 -0.95
C PRO A 269 27.05 -3.48 -0.81
N VAL A 270 27.85 -2.68 -1.52
CA VAL A 270 27.76 -1.21 -1.53
C VAL A 270 26.41 -0.72 -2.06
N ARG A 271 25.76 -1.49 -2.93
CA ARG A 271 24.46 -1.14 -3.54
C ARG A 271 23.39 -0.84 -2.48
N VAL A 272 23.21 -1.76 -1.52
CA VAL A 272 22.25 -1.62 -0.42
C VAL A 272 22.55 -0.37 0.41
N LYS A 273 23.82 -0.12 0.74
CA LYS A 273 24.24 1.08 1.50
C LYS A 273 23.96 2.37 0.73
N SER A 274 24.23 2.40 -0.57
CA SER A 274 23.95 3.55 -1.44
C SER A 274 22.45 3.86 -1.51
N ILE A 275 21.61 2.83 -1.66
CA ILE A 275 20.15 2.98 -1.68
C ILE A 275 19.65 3.51 -0.33
N LEU A 276 20.05 2.88 0.78
CA LEU A 276 19.67 3.31 2.14
C LEU A 276 20.02 4.78 2.40
N LYS A 277 21.22 5.20 2.00
CA LYS A 277 21.66 6.60 2.11
C LYS A 277 20.81 7.55 1.26
N GLY A 278 20.35 7.09 0.10
CA GLY A 278 19.46 7.83 -0.77
C GLY A 278 18.08 8.05 -0.14
N ILE A 279 17.46 6.96 0.33
CA ILE A 279 16.08 6.98 0.80
C ILE A 279 15.90 7.48 2.23
N SER A 280 16.94 7.45 3.07
CA SER A 280 16.86 7.89 4.47
C SER A 280 16.47 9.37 4.63
N LYS A 281 16.64 10.17 3.58
CA LYS A 281 16.27 11.59 3.56
C LYS A 281 14.76 11.84 3.40
N LEU A 282 14.00 10.82 3.00
CA LEU A 282 12.59 10.97 2.63
C LEU A 282 11.63 10.95 3.83
N GLY A 283 12.06 10.45 4.99
CA GLY A 283 11.30 10.54 6.24
C GLY A 283 10.04 9.68 6.35
N PHE A 284 9.65 8.95 5.29
CA PHE A 284 8.45 8.10 5.24
C PHE A 284 8.74 6.59 5.20
N PHE A 285 10.00 6.17 5.41
CA PHE A 285 10.34 4.75 5.54
C PHE A 285 10.28 4.31 7.00
N ASP A 286 9.63 3.17 7.22
CA ASP A 286 9.51 2.51 8.52
C ASP A 286 10.22 1.16 8.45
N THR A 287 11.44 1.07 9.00
CA THR A 287 12.22 -0.17 8.97
C THR A 287 11.62 -1.20 9.92
N ARG A 288 11.32 -2.39 9.41
CA ARG A 288 10.68 -3.48 10.17
C ARG A 288 11.55 -4.72 10.25
N GLU A 289 11.26 -5.52 11.28
CA GLU A 289 11.92 -6.80 11.50
C GLU A 289 11.51 -7.83 10.45
N ILE A 290 12.48 -8.65 10.05
CA ILE A 290 12.28 -9.76 9.12
C ILE A 290 11.87 -11.00 9.91
N LYS A 291 10.78 -11.63 9.49
CA LYS A 291 10.35 -12.93 9.99
C LYS A 291 10.99 -14.04 9.17
N SER A 292 11.17 -15.20 9.80
CA SER A 292 11.64 -16.38 9.11
C SER A 292 10.49 -17.23 8.58
N PHE A 293 10.62 -17.72 7.35
CA PHE A 293 9.60 -18.52 6.68
C PHE A 293 10.11 -19.94 6.36
N PRO A 294 9.21 -20.93 6.26
CA PRO A 294 9.59 -22.30 5.95
C PRO A 294 10.07 -22.44 4.49
N ASP A 295 11.12 -23.23 4.28
CA ASP A 295 11.69 -23.53 2.94
C ASP A 295 10.64 -24.11 1.96
N LYS A 296 9.52 -24.66 2.46
CA LYS A 296 8.38 -25.09 1.63
C LYS A 296 7.90 -23.99 0.70
N LEU A 297 7.87 -22.71 1.13
CA LEU A 297 7.41 -21.61 0.28
C LEU A 297 8.36 -21.35 -0.90
N ILE A 298 9.67 -21.59 -0.74
CA ILE A 298 10.64 -21.56 -1.83
C ILE A 298 10.37 -22.74 -2.78
N LYS A 299 10.17 -23.94 -2.21
CA LYS A 299 9.91 -25.19 -2.96
C LYS A 299 8.53 -25.26 -3.64
N GLU A 300 7.61 -24.35 -3.32
CA GLU A 300 6.35 -24.18 -4.07
C GLU A 300 6.59 -23.45 -5.40
N VAL A 301 7.71 -22.75 -5.54
CA VAL A 301 8.08 -21.95 -6.72
C VAL A 301 9.26 -22.53 -7.46
N HIS A 302 10.24 -23.08 -6.75
CA HIS A 302 11.45 -23.67 -7.28
C HIS A 302 11.42 -25.18 -7.13
N ASP A 303 12.01 -25.87 -8.09
CA ASP A 303 12.17 -27.32 -8.06
C ASP A 303 12.94 -27.77 -6.82
N VAL A 304 12.50 -28.88 -6.24
CA VAL A 304 13.01 -29.37 -4.96
C VAL A 304 14.48 -29.78 -5.09
N GLU A 305 14.86 -30.44 -6.18
CA GLU A 305 16.24 -30.87 -6.41
C GLU A 305 17.17 -29.67 -6.58
N PHE A 306 16.70 -28.63 -7.27
CA PHE A 306 17.42 -27.37 -7.43
C PHE A 306 17.70 -26.68 -6.07
N VAL A 307 16.66 -26.51 -5.25
CA VAL A 307 16.79 -25.88 -3.92
C VAL A 307 17.74 -26.68 -3.02
N ASP A 308 17.57 -28.01 -2.98
CA ASP A 308 18.41 -28.89 -2.16
C ASP A 308 19.85 -28.94 -2.68
N TYR A 309 20.06 -28.88 -4.01
CA TYR A 309 21.38 -28.76 -4.60
C TYR A 309 22.09 -27.49 -4.14
N LEU A 310 21.46 -26.31 -4.27
CA LEU A 310 22.06 -25.03 -3.86
C LEU A 310 22.44 -25.03 -2.37
N LYS A 311 21.56 -25.56 -1.51
CA LYS A 311 21.82 -25.70 -0.08
C LYS A 311 23.04 -26.56 0.19
N ASN A 312 23.11 -27.73 -0.44
CA ASN A 312 24.16 -28.70 -0.22
C ASN A 312 25.51 -28.26 -0.80
N VAL A 313 25.54 -27.74 -2.04
CA VAL A 313 26.80 -27.30 -2.66
C VAL A 313 27.41 -26.15 -1.87
N CYS A 314 26.63 -25.13 -1.50
CA CYS A 314 27.14 -23.98 -0.76
C CYS A 314 27.63 -24.38 0.64
N ALA A 315 26.91 -25.26 1.35
CA ALA A 315 27.31 -25.70 2.69
C ALA A 315 28.64 -26.46 2.71
N ASN A 316 29.03 -27.10 1.60
CA ASN A 316 30.26 -27.89 1.48
C ASN A 316 31.45 -27.09 0.91
N LEU A 317 31.26 -25.83 0.50
CA LEU A 317 32.36 -24.97 0.02
C LEU A 317 33.12 -24.34 1.18
N SER A 318 34.45 -24.22 1.03
CA SER A 318 35.24 -23.39 1.94
C SER A 318 34.98 -21.90 1.69
N GLU A 319 35.42 -21.03 2.61
CA GLU A 319 35.22 -19.58 2.48
C GLU A 319 35.97 -18.95 1.30
N LYS A 320 36.99 -19.63 0.77
CA LYS A 320 37.82 -19.13 -0.33
C LYS A 320 37.42 -19.71 -1.68
N ASP A 321 36.64 -20.79 -1.68
CA ASP A 321 36.25 -21.48 -2.90
C ASP A 321 35.06 -20.78 -3.56
N SER A 322 35.04 -20.79 -4.88
CA SER A 322 33.90 -20.38 -5.68
C SER A 322 33.80 -21.26 -6.91
N ILE A 323 32.59 -21.73 -7.20
CA ILE A 323 32.30 -22.51 -8.40
C ILE A 323 31.71 -21.57 -9.44
N TYR A 324 32.36 -21.52 -10.60
CA TYR A 324 31.84 -20.89 -11.80
C TYR A 324 31.42 -22.01 -12.76
N PRO A 325 30.11 -22.14 -13.07
CA PRO A 325 29.65 -23.11 -14.06
C PRO A 325 30.28 -22.84 -15.42
N TYR A 326 30.71 -23.92 -16.10
CA TYR A 326 31.33 -23.81 -17.43
C TYR A 326 30.87 -24.89 -18.43
N VAL A 327 30.08 -25.88 -17.99
CA VAL A 327 29.51 -26.93 -18.85
C VAL A 327 28.01 -27.02 -18.59
N PHE A 328 27.19 -26.87 -19.62
CA PHE A 328 25.73 -26.81 -19.52
C PHE A 328 25.08 -27.94 -20.34
N PRO A 329 24.13 -28.70 -19.77
CA PRO A 329 23.49 -29.82 -20.45
C PRO A 329 22.35 -29.35 -21.38
N ILE A 330 22.69 -28.87 -22.57
CA ILE A 330 21.70 -28.36 -23.55
C ILE A 330 20.88 -29.50 -24.18
N ARG A 331 21.53 -30.60 -24.58
CA ARG A 331 20.89 -31.68 -25.36
C ARG A 331 20.31 -32.82 -24.51
N ASN A 332 20.90 -33.09 -23.34
CA ASN A 332 20.52 -34.22 -22.50
C ASN A 332 20.69 -33.90 -21.01
N GLN A 333 19.57 -33.77 -20.31
CA GLN A 333 19.50 -33.49 -18.87
C GLN A 333 19.13 -34.73 -18.04
N THR A 334 19.06 -35.93 -18.62
CA THR A 334 18.53 -37.11 -17.90
C THR A 334 19.47 -37.70 -16.84
N ARG A 335 20.75 -37.28 -16.81
CA ARG A 335 21.78 -37.84 -15.92
C ARG A 335 22.68 -36.73 -15.35
N PRO A 336 22.31 -36.09 -14.22
CA PRO A 336 23.13 -35.05 -13.62
C PRO A 336 24.49 -35.61 -13.13
N PRO A 337 25.60 -34.86 -13.26
CA PRO A 337 26.92 -35.26 -12.75
C PRO A 337 26.89 -35.57 -11.25
N LYS A 338 27.66 -36.56 -10.78
CA LYS A 338 27.74 -36.87 -9.33
C LYS A 338 28.53 -35.82 -8.54
N ASP A 339 29.58 -35.27 -9.15
CA ASP A 339 30.37 -34.20 -8.57
C ASP A 339 29.56 -32.91 -8.49
N MET A 340 29.51 -32.30 -7.29
CA MET A 340 28.67 -31.13 -7.03
C MET A 340 29.16 -29.89 -7.78
N ALA A 341 30.47 -29.70 -7.95
CA ALA A 341 31.00 -28.55 -8.66
C ALA A 341 30.70 -28.62 -10.16
N ILE A 342 30.84 -29.81 -10.76
CA ILE A 342 30.47 -30.03 -12.18
C ILE A 342 28.95 -29.94 -12.36
N ARG A 343 28.16 -30.42 -11.38
CA ARG A 343 26.70 -30.34 -11.42
C ARG A 343 26.18 -28.90 -11.43
N ALA A 344 26.98 -27.89 -11.08
CA ALA A 344 26.53 -26.50 -11.06
C ALA A 344 25.93 -26.03 -12.39
N GLY A 345 26.50 -26.42 -13.53
CA GLY A 345 25.95 -26.06 -14.84
C GLY A 345 24.66 -26.79 -15.21
N TYR A 346 24.25 -27.82 -14.46
CA TYR A 346 22.92 -28.44 -14.60
C TYR A 346 21.80 -27.54 -14.07
N PHE A 347 22.12 -26.66 -13.12
CA PHE A 347 21.17 -25.76 -12.46
C PHE A 347 21.49 -24.28 -12.74
N CYS A 348 22.27 -23.97 -13.78
CA CYS A 348 22.69 -22.60 -14.04
C CYS A 348 22.48 -22.18 -15.50
N LEU A 349 22.18 -20.90 -15.71
CA LEU A 349 21.94 -20.29 -17.01
C LEU A 349 23.17 -19.58 -17.59
N ASP A 350 24.18 -19.28 -16.77
CA ASP A 350 25.32 -18.46 -17.15
C ASP A 350 26.64 -18.90 -16.51
N THR A 351 27.73 -18.21 -16.88
CA THR A 351 29.09 -18.48 -16.40
C THR A 351 29.60 -17.42 -15.41
N PHE A 352 28.79 -16.42 -15.04
CA PHE A 352 29.21 -15.25 -14.26
C PHE A 352 28.47 -15.08 -12.93
N THR A 353 27.57 -16.01 -12.59
CA THR A 353 26.91 -16.13 -11.30
C THR A 353 27.59 -17.25 -10.48
N PRO A 354 28.52 -16.93 -9.56
CA PRO A 354 29.29 -17.97 -8.88
C PRO A 354 28.59 -18.53 -7.64
N LEU A 355 28.79 -19.82 -7.35
CA LEU A 355 28.41 -20.39 -6.07
C LEU A 355 29.58 -20.27 -5.09
N ASN A 356 29.31 -19.72 -3.90
CA ASN A 356 30.23 -19.71 -2.76
C ASN A 356 29.49 -20.14 -1.50
N LYS A 357 30.22 -20.30 -0.39
CA LYS A 357 29.67 -20.74 0.90
C LYS A 357 28.44 -19.95 1.37
N ASN A 358 28.38 -18.67 1.04
CA ASN A 358 27.36 -17.74 1.53
C ASN A 358 26.21 -17.48 0.54
N ALA A 359 26.30 -17.96 -0.70
CA ALA A 359 25.29 -17.70 -1.74
C ALA A 359 23.89 -18.15 -1.32
N TYR A 360 23.74 -19.41 -0.90
CA TYR A 360 22.46 -19.93 -0.39
C TYR A 360 21.93 -19.13 0.82
N LEU A 361 22.80 -18.82 1.79
CA LEU A 361 22.39 -18.13 3.02
C LEU A 361 21.88 -16.71 2.73
N ALA A 362 22.57 -15.98 1.86
CA ALA A 362 22.16 -14.63 1.46
C ALA A 362 20.87 -14.65 0.63
N ALA A 363 20.74 -15.59 -0.32
CA ALA A 363 19.55 -15.74 -1.14
C ALA A 363 18.31 -16.16 -0.34
N ARG A 364 18.46 -17.10 0.60
CA ARG A 364 17.37 -17.49 1.53
C ARG A 364 16.95 -16.28 2.37
N ALA A 365 17.90 -15.50 2.89
CA ALA A 365 17.58 -14.30 3.69
C ALA A 365 16.87 -13.22 2.84
N ALA A 366 17.20 -13.11 1.55
CA ALA A 366 16.46 -12.26 0.62
C ALA A 366 15.00 -12.71 0.48
N VAL A 367 14.74 -14.01 0.37
CA VAL A 367 13.36 -14.54 0.35
C VAL A 367 12.60 -14.24 1.65
N ASP A 368 13.20 -14.46 2.82
CA ASP A 368 12.57 -14.14 4.12
C ASP A 368 12.22 -12.64 4.22
N CYS A 369 13.12 -11.78 3.74
CA CYS A 369 12.91 -10.33 3.66
C CYS A 369 11.71 -9.99 2.76
N THR A 370 11.64 -10.58 1.57
CA THR A 370 10.56 -10.31 0.61
C THR A 370 9.22 -10.89 1.06
N LEU A 371 9.20 -12.08 1.69
CA LEU A 371 8.00 -12.65 2.30
C LEU A 371 7.51 -11.84 3.49
N SER A 372 8.40 -11.27 4.31
CA SER A 372 8.01 -10.36 5.40
C SER A 372 7.32 -9.10 4.86
N ALA A 373 7.84 -8.56 3.75
CA ALA A 373 7.25 -7.43 3.06
C ALA A 373 5.87 -7.78 2.45
N ALA A 374 5.74 -8.95 1.82
CA ALA A 374 4.46 -9.46 1.31
C ALA A 374 3.43 -9.69 2.42
N ASP A 375 3.82 -10.31 3.54
CA ASP A 375 2.99 -10.52 4.73
C ASP A 375 2.47 -9.20 5.33
N SER A 376 3.29 -8.14 5.26
CA SER A 376 2.86 -6.80 5.70
C SER A 376 1.71 -6.26 4.85
N LEU A 377 1.67 -6.55 3.54
CA LEU A 377 0.55 -6.14 2.67
C LEU A 377 -0.74 -6.85 3.06
N LEU A 378 -0.67 -8.16 3.36
CA LEU A 378 -1.81 -8.92 3.88
C LEU A 378 -2.29 -8.39 5.24
N SER A 379 -1.38 -7.77 6.00
CA SER A 379 -1.65 -7.11 7.29
C SER A 379 -2.11 -5.64 7.14
N GLY A 380 -2.50 -5.22 5.93
CA GLY A 380 -3.05 -3.89 5.67
C GLY A 380 -2.03 -2.80 5.34
N GLN A 381 -0.73 -3.13 5.23
CA GLN A 381 0.26 -2.19 4.70
C GLN A 381 -0.03 -1.92 3.21
N ARG A 382 0.06 -0.65 2.80
CA ARG A 382 -0.19 -0.25 1.40
C ARG A 382 1.04 -0.39 0.52
N LEU A 383 2.18 0.06 1.03
CA LEU A 383 3.46 0.03 0.33
C LEU A 383 4.49 -0.66 1.22
N ALA A 384 5.18 -1.64 0.66
CA ALA A 384 6.32 -2.30 1.29
C ALA A 384 7.50 -2.33 0.31
N TYR A 385 8.71 -2.18 0.82
CA TYR A 385 9.93 -2.27 0.05
C TYR A 385 10.85 -3.32 0.65
N SER A 386 11.14 -4.35 -0.14
CA SER A 386 12.13 -5.37 0.15
C SER A 386 13.46 -4.97 -0.50
N LEU A 387 14.33 -4.35 0.29
CA LEU A 387 15.69 -4.01 -0.12
C LEU A 387 16.58 -5.24 0.07
N VAL A 388 16.61 -6.06 -0.98
CA VAL A 388 17.31 -7.35 -0.99
C VAL A 388 18.56 -7.32 -1.85
N ARG A 389 19.44 -8.27 -1.52
CA ARG A 389 20.60 -8.69 -2.29
C ARG A 389 20.97 -10.10 -1.81
N PRO A 390 21.21 -11.09 -2.68
CA PRO A 390 21.19 -10.99 -4.15
C PRO A 390 19.79 -10.71 -4.75
N PRO A 391 19.72 -10.23 -6.02
CA PRO A 391 18.47 -10.07 -6.77
C PRO A 391 17.82 -11.44 -7.07
N GLY A 392 16.66 -11.46 -7.73
CA GLY A 392 15.87 -12.67 -7.94
C GLY A 392 15.29 -12.93 -9.32
N HIS A 393 15.00 -11.91 -10.14
CA HIS A 393 14.13 -12.07 -11.31
C HIS A 393 14.63 -13.02 -12.43
N HIS A 394 15.92 -13.35 -12.45
CA HIS A 394 16.52 -14.30 -13.40
C HIS A 394 16.54 -15.76 -12.92
N ALA A 395 16.20 -16.03 -11.65
CA ALA A 395 16.12 -17.41 -11.15
C ALA A 395 14.83 -18.07 -11.65
N GLU A 396 14.98 -19.04 -12.56
CA GLU A 396 13.92 -19.88 -13.11
C GLU A 396 13.50 -20.95 -12.12
N HIS A 397 12.43 -21.70 -12.43
CA HIS A 397 11.95 -22.81 -11.61
C HIS A 397 13.06 -23.81 -11.27
N ARG A 398 14.01 -24.03 -12.18
CA ARG A 398 15.07 -25.05 -12.05
C ARG A 398 16.49 -24.52 -12.15
N ALA A 399 16.69 -23.21 -12.31
CA ALA A 399 18.02 -22.69 -12.59
C ALA A 399 18.28 -21.31 -11.98
N PHE A 400 19.52 -21.11 -11.53
CA PHE A 400 20.03 -19.82 -11.11
C PHE A 400 20.82 -19.13 -12.24
N GLY A 401 20.92 -17.81 -12.19
CA GLY A 401 21.63 -17.02 -13.19
C GLY A 401 21.36 -15.52 -13.05
N GLY A 402 22.04 -14.67 -13.79
CA GLY A 402 21.90 -13.21 -13.75
C GLY A 402 22.10 -12.65 -12.33
N PHE A 403 23.06 -13.17 -11.57
CA PHE A 403 23.28 -12.87 -10.14
C PHE A 403 22.17 -13.34 -9.18
N CYS A 404 21.12 -14.00 -9.69
CA CYS A 404 19.94 -14.43 -8.94
C CYS A 404 20.04 -15.93 -8.60
N TYR A 405 19.74 -16.31 -7.36
CA TYR A 405 19.72 -17.72 -6.91
C TYR A 405 18.33 -18.22 -6.57
N PHE A 406 17.49 -17.36 -5.99
CA PHE A 406 16.06 -17.61 -5.77
C PHE A 406 15.29 -16.41 -6.26
N ASN A 407 14.14 -16.66 -6.88
CA ASN A 407 13.27 -15.60 -7.35
C ASN A 407 12.43 -15.02 -6.22
N ASN A 408 12.93 -13.94 -5.61
CA ASN A 408 12.31 -13.27 -4.48
C ASN A 408 10.89 -12.79 -4.81
N GLY A 409 10.72 -12.10 -5.95
CA GLY A 409 9.45 -11.59 -6.43
C GLY A 409 8.44 -12.69 -6.71
N ALA A 410 8.85 -13.79 -7.34
CA ALA A 410 7.98 -14.92 -7.64
C ALA A 410 7.55 -15.69 -6.38
N VAL A 411 8.43 -15.87 -5.39
CA VAL A 411 8.05 -16.48 -4.10
C VAL A 411 6.98 -15.64 -3.40
N ALA A 412 7.13 -14.30 -3.40
CA ALA A 412 6.11 -13.40 -2.87
C ALA A 412 4.82 -13.40 -3.70
N ALA A 413 4.91 -13.44 -5.02
CA ALA A 413 3.74 -13.50 -5.90
C ALA A 413 2.94 -14.78 -5.67
N ASN A 414 3.60 -15.93 -5.57
CA ASN A 414 2.97 -17.20 -5.27
C ASN A 414 2.31 -17.18 -3.88
N TYR A 415 2.95 -16.56 -2.87
CA TYR A 415 2.37 -16.38 -1.55
C TYR A 415 1.09 -15.52 -1.58
N LEU A 416 1.13 -14.38 -2.27
CA LEU A 416 -0.01 -13.44 -2.37
C LEU A 416 -1.13 -13.94 -3.27
N SER A 417 -0.83 -14.75 -4.30
CA SER A 417 -1.81 -15.30 -5.25
C SER A 417 -2.94 -16.10 -4.59
N LYS A 418 -2.63 -16.70 -3.43
CA LYS A 418 -3.59 -17.41 -2.57
C LYS A 418 -4.69 -16.49 -2.00
N HIS A 419 -4.50 -15.17 -2.09
CA HIS A 419 -5.41 -14.15 -1.56
C HIS A 419 -6.04 -13.25 -2.63
N GLY A 420 -5.68 -13.44 -3.91
CA GLY A 420 -6.22 -12.71 -5.06
C GLY A 420 -5.20 -12.59 -6.19
N LYS A 421 -5.66 -12.13 -7.37
CA LYS A 421 -4.81 -11.93 -8.55
C LYS A 421 -3.59 -11.05 -8.23
N VAL A 422 -2.42 -11.45 -8.71
CA VAL A 422 -1.16 -10.71 -8.53
C VAL A 422 -0.61 -10.30 -9.88
N VAL A 423 -0.02 -9.12 -9.98
CA VAL A 423 0.86 -8.81 -11.10
C VAL A 423 2.30 -8.70 -10.61
N VAL A 424 3.24 -9.26 -11.37
CA VAL A 424 4.67 -8.94 -11.25
C VAL A 424 5.04 -8.03 -12.41
N PHE A 425 5.27 -6.76 -12.10
CA PHE A 425 5.68 -5.74 -13.04
C PHE A 425 7.18 -5.48 -12.92
N ASP A 426 7.93 -5.97 -13.89
CA ASP A 426 9.38 -5.86 -13.95
C ASP A 426 9.80 -4.61 -14.76
N ILE A 427 10.52 -3.73 -14.09
CA ILE A 427 11.07 -2.48 -14.62
C ILE A 427 12.60 -2.43 -14.47
N ASP A 428 13.24 -3.58 -14.23
CA ASP A 428 14.67 -3.77 -14.45
C ASP A 428 15.01 -3.66 -15.94
N TYR A 429 16.25 -3.28 -16.27
CA TYR A 429 16.69 -3.21 -17.66
C TYR A 429 16.64 -4.56 -18.38
N HIS A 430 16.85 -5.66 -17.65
CA HIS A 430 16.88 -7.01 -18.20
C HIS A 430 15.52 -7.69 -18.08
N HIS A 431 15.24 -8.62 -18.99
CA HIS A 431 14.04 -9.43 -18.91
C HIS A 431 14.08 -10.35 -17.69
N GLY A 432 13.05 -10.27 -16.84
CA GLY A 432 12.84 -11.21 -15.73
C GLY A 432 12.41 -12.60 -16.19
N ASN A 433 13.25 -13.30 -16.94
CA ASN A 433 12.99 -14.64 -17.50
C ASN A 433 12.60 -15.67 -16.45
N GLY A 434 13.20 -15.61 -15.26
CA GLY A 434 12.87 -16.52 -14.17
C GLY A 434 11.42 -16.33 -13.71
N THR A 435 10.98 -15.08 -13.59
CA THR A 435 9.60 -14.76 -13.23
C THR A 435 8.63 -15.23 -14.32
N GLN A 436 8.97 -15.02 -15.59
CA GLN A 436 8.18 -15.50 -16.71
C GLN A 436 8.05 -17.02 -16.71
N ASP A 437 9.16 -17.75 -16.59
CA ASP A 437 9.21 -19.23 -16.55
C ASP A 437 8.27 -19.81 -15.48
N ILE A 438 8.37 -19.28 -14.26
CA ILE A 438 7.60 -19.76 -13.10
C ILE A 438 6.08 -19.62 -13.29
N PHE A 439 5.63 -18.56 -13.94
CA PHE A 439 4.20 -18.25 -14.09
C PHE A 439 3.65 -18.51 -15.50
N TYR A 440 4.47 -19.02 -16.44
CA TYR A 440 4.12 -19.07 -17.86
C TYR A 440 2.82 -19.82 -18.18
N LYS A 441 2.44 -20.79 -17.33
CA LYS A 441 1.24 -21.62 -17.47
C LYS A 441 0.10 -21.23 -16.53
N ARG A 442 0.21 -20.10 -15.84
CA ARG A 442 -0.69 -19.64 -14.78
C ARG A 442 -1.41 -18.34 -15.16
N ASN A 443 -2.65 -18.19 -14.69
CA ASN A 443 -3.47 -16.99 -14.90
C ASN A 443 -3.85 -16.24 -13.62
N ASP A 444 -3.46 -16.77 -12.46
CA ASP A 444 -3.59 -16.11 -11.17
C ASP A 444 -2.50 -15.05 -10.94
N VAL A 445 -1.42 -15.11 -11.73
CA VAL A 445 -0.32 -14.14 -11.77
C VAL A 445 -0.09 -13.66 -13.19
N LEU A 446 -0.20 -12.35 -13.42
CA LEU A 446 0.23 -11.70 -14.67
C LEU A 446 1.71 -11.30 -14.56
N THR A 447 2.51 -11.63 -15.55
CA THR A 447 3.89 -11.14 -15.68
C THR A 447 3.97 -10.07 -16.75
N VAL A 448 4.52 -8.89 -16.41
CA VAL A 448 4.73 -7.79 -17.34
C VAL A 448 6.16 -7.32 -17.20
N SER A 449 6.92 -7.23 -18.29
CA SER A 449 8.32 -6.80 -18.25
C SER A 449 8.64 -5.81 -19.37
N ILE A 450 9.31 -4.71 -19.03
CA ILE A 450 9.89 -3.73 -19.97
C ILE A 450 11.39 -3.86 -19.89
N HIS A 451 12.04 -4.27 -20.97
CA HIS A 451 13.46 -4.65 -20.96
C HIS A 451 14.14 -4.34 -22.30
N GLY A 452 15.47 -4.38 -22.33
CA GLY A 452 16.24 -4.38 -23.57
C GLY A 452 15.89 -5.61 -24.41
N ASP A 453 15.74 -5.44 -25.73
CA ASP A 453 15.46 -6.56 -26.63
C ASP A 453 16.48 -7.69 -26.42
N PRO A 454 16.03 -8.94 -26.26
CA PRO A 454 16.92 -10.07 -26.04
C PRO A 454 17.92 -10.28 -27.19
N SER A 455 17.70 -9.69 -28.38
CA SER A 455 18.69 -9.74 -29.46
C SER A 455 20.05 -9.10 -29.08
N PHE A 456 20.09 -8.23 -28.06
CA PHE A 456 21.31 -7.56 -27.60
C PHE A 456 21.50 -7.52 -26.08
N ALA A 457 20.45 -7.77 -25.29
CA ALA A 457 20.50 -7.77 -23.83
C ALA A 457 20.32 -9.18 -23.25
N TYR A 458 20.99 -9.45 -22.12
CA TYR A 458 20.74 -10.65 -21.33
C TYR A 458 19.24 -10.70 -20.93
N PRO A 459 18.56 -11.86 -21.03
CA PRO A 459 19.07 -13.22 -21.08
C PRO A 459 19.23 -13.83 -22.49
N TYR A 460 19.05 -13.05 -23.56
CA TYR A 460 19.22 -13.47 -24.97
C TYR A 460 18.26 -14.51 -25.55
N PHE A 461 17.67 -15.37 -24.73
CA PHE A 461 16.92 -16.54 -25.18
C PHE A 461 15.43 -16.50 -24.82
N SER A 462 14.99 -15.46 -24.11
CA SER A 462 13.60 -15.19 -23.74
C SER A 462 13.39 -13.69 -23.58
N GLY A 463 12.13 -13.26 -23.52
CA GLY A 463 11.75 -11.85 -23.46
C GLY A 463 11.26 -11.33 -24.80
N PHE A 464 11.09 -12.20 -25.81
CA PHE A 464 10.54 -11.79 -27.08
C PHE A 464 9.04 -11.47 -26.94
N LYS A 465 8.57 -10.55 -27.78
CA LYS A 465 7.21 -10.00 -27.72
C LYS A 465 6.11 -11.05 -27.94
N ASP A 466 6.41 -12.11 -28.68
CA ASP A 466 5.49 -13.20 -29.05
C ASP A 466 5.32 -14.25 -27.95
N GLU A 467 6.15 -14.22 -26.91
CA GLU A 467 6.01 -15.07 -25.73
C GLU A 467 4.86 -14.57 -24.86
N THR A 468 3.67 -15.16 -24.99
CA THR A 468 2.43 -14.66 -24.36
C THR A 468 1.84 -15.59 -23.31
N GLY A 469 2.60 -16.61 -22.90
CA GLY A 469 2.15 -17.66 -21.97
C GLY A 469 1.69 -18.92 -22.70
N GLU A 470 1.49 -19.99 -21.93
CA GLU A 470 1.08 -21.31 -22.41
C GLU A 470 -0.09 -21.83 -21.58
N ASP A 471 -0.81 -22.82 -22.12
CA ASP A 471 -1.86 -23.53 -21.41
C ASP A 471 -2.86 -22.57 -20.72
N GLY A 472 -3.07 -22.71 -19.42
CA GLY A 472 -3.95 -21.84 -18.64
C GLY A 472 -3.44 -20.40 -18.48
N GLY A 473 -2.18 -20.12 -18.79
CA GLY A 473 -1.53 -18.82 -18.70
C GLY A 473 -1.43 -18.06 -20.02
N LEU A 474 -1.99 -18.57 -21.11
CA LEU A 474 -2.03 -17.83 -22.38
C LEU A 474 -2.75 -16.48 -22.19
N GLY A 475 -2.07 -15.39 -22.58
CA GLY A 475 -2.50 -14.02 -22.38
C GLY A 475 -2.09 -13.40 -21.03
N PHE A 476 -1.41 -14.15 -20.16
CA PHE A 476 -0.96 -13.70 -18.83
C PHE A 476 0.57 -13.51 -18.73
N ASN A 477 1.25 -13.39 -19.89
CA ASN A 477 2.61 -12.87 -19.99
C ASN A 477 2.67 -11.74 -21.04
N LEU A 478 3.26 -10.62 -20.66
CA LEU A 478 3.45 -9.45 -21.54
C LEU A 478 4.90 -8.98 -21.52
N ASN A 479 5.63 -9.28 -22.59
CA ASN A 479 6.95 -8.73 -22.86
C ASN A 479 6.87 -7.45 -23.69
N ILE A 480 7.60 -6.42 -23.26
CA ILE A 480 7.75 -5.16 -23.98
C ILE A 480 9.25 -4.90 -24.21
N PRO A 481 9.87 -5.64 -25.15
CA PRO A 481 11.26 -5.43 -25.51
C PRO A 481 11.43 -4.06 -26.20
N LEU A 482 12.47 -3.33 -25.81
CA LEU A 482 12.82 -2.03 -26.37
C LEU A 482 14.20 -2.07 -27.03
N ALA A 483 14.39 -1.21 -28.04
CA ALA A 483 15.65 -1.13 -28.76
C ALA A 483 16.82 -0.66 -27.85
N GLU A 484 18.04 -1.03 -28.23
CA GLU A 484 19.28 -0.71 -27.51
C GLU A 484 19.44 0.79 -27.21
N LYS A 485 18.98 1.65 -28.12
CA LYS A 485 19.08 3.11 -28.00
C LYS A 485 17.72 3.75 -27.75
N SER A 486 16.98 3.23 -26.78
CA SER A 486 15.69 3.80 -26.38
C SER A 486 15.86 5.06 -25.54
N THR A 487 15.05 6.08 -25.82
CA THR A 487 14.97 7.32 -25.04
C THR A 487 14.08 7.14 -23.81
N ALA A 488 14.22 8.02 -22.82
CA ALA A 488 13.35 8.03 -21.64
C ALA A 488 11.85 8.19 -21.99
N ASN A 489 11.52 8.89 -23.09
CA ASN A 489 10.13 9.03 -23.55
C ASN A 489 9.59 7.75 -24.22
N GLN A 490 10.43 7.00 -24.94
CA GLN A 490 10.04 5.69 -25.45
C GLN A 490 9.81 4.70 -24.31
N TYR A 491 10.70 4.69 -23.31
CA TYR A 491 10.51 3.91 -22.09
C TYR A 491 9.20 4.27 -21.39
N PHE A 492 8.90 5.56 -21.23
CA PHE A 492 7.65 6.01 -20.59
C PHE A 492 6.39 5.64 -21.39
N THR A 493 6.49 5.58 -22.72
CA THR A 493 5.39 5.09 -23.57
C THR A 493 5.15 3.59 -23.34
N ALA A 494 6.22 2.81 -23.24
CA ALA A 494 6.15 1.39 -22.87
C ALA A 494 5.58 1.19 -21.46
N LEU A 495 5.99 2.02 -20.49
CA LEU A 495 5.45 2.05 -19.13
C LEU A 495 3.92 2.26 -19.13
N LYS A 496 3.42 3.24 -19.90
CA LYS A 496 1.97 3.47 -20.00
C LYS A 496 1.22 2.27 -20.56
N LYS A 497 1.75 1.65 -21.62
CA LYS A 497 1.18 0.43 -22.19
C LYS A 497 1.14 -0.72 -21.17
N ALA A 498 2.22 -0.92 -20.42
CA ALA A 498 2.26 -1.90 -19.33
C ALA A 498 1.17 -1.58 -18.29
N LEU A 499 1.09 -0.33 -17.82
CA LEU A 499 0.10 0.09 -16.84
C LEU A 499 -1.35 -0.06 -17.31
N GLU A 500 -1.62 0.08 -18.61
CA GLU A 500 -2.94 -0.20 -19.20
C GLU A 500 -3.29 -1.69 -19.10
N ALA A 501 -2.39 -2.59 -19.51
CA ALA A 501 -2.59 -4.03 -19.38
C ALA A 501 -2.76 -4.46 -17.90
N ILE A 502 -1.99 -3.84 -17.00
CA ILE A 502 -2.11 -4.08 -15.56
C ILE A 502 -3.48 -3.65 -15.04
N LYS A 503 -4.01 -2.51 -15.49
CA LYS A 503 -5.35 -2.05 -15.11
C LYS A 503 -6.43 -2.98 -15.62
N GLU A 504 -6.30 -3.50 -16.84
CA GLU A 504 -7.26 -4.45 -17.43
C GLU A 504 -7.29 -5.78 -16.67
N PHE A 505 -6.13 -6.28 -16.23
CA PHE A 505 -6.04 -7.50 -15.43
C PHE A 505 -6.66 -7.36 -14.03
N ASP A 506 -6.78 -6.12 -13.54
CA ASP A 506 -7.32 -5.74 -12.23
C ASP A 506 -6.71 -6.52 -11.05
N PRO A 507 -5.39 -6.40 -10.81
CA PRO A 507 -4.71 -7.15 -9.76
C PRO A 507 -5.12 -6.65 -8.37
N LYS A 508 -5.20 -7.60 -7.43
CA LYS A 508 -5.34 -7.28 -6.01
C LYS A 508 -4.02 -6.83 -5.39
N PHE A 509 -2.90 -7.41 -5.84
CA PHE A 509 -1.56 -7.05 -5.38
C PHE A 509 -0.64 -6.76 -6.57
N VAL A 510 0.22 -5.75 -6.41
CA VAL A 510 1.25 -5.41 -7.39
C VAL A 510 2.61 -5.71 -6.77
N ILE A 511 3.45 -6.45 -7.49
CA ILE A 511 4.87 -6.62 -7.17
C ILE A 511 5.66 -5.87 -8.24
N ILE A 512 6.52 -4.95 -7.84
CA ILE A 512 7.42 -4.23 -8.74
C ILE A 512 8.81 -4.82 -8.56
N ALA A 513 9.31 -5.50 -9.58
CA ALA A 513 10.73 -5.84 -9.68
C ALA A 513 11.48 -4.60 -10.15
N LEU A 514 12.19 -3.94 -9.20
CA LEU A 514 12.78 -2.62 -9.39
C LEU A 514 14.29 -2.72 -9.61
N GLY A 515 14.71 -2.61 -10.87
CA GLY A 515 16.09 -2.31 -11.25
C GLY A 515 16.34 -0.81 -11.44
N PHE A 516 17.55 -0.37 -11.13
CA PHE A 516 18.01 1.00 -11.44
C PHE A 516 19.04 1.04 -12.57
N ASP A 517 19.23 -0.08 -13.27
CA ASP A 517 20.16 -0.24 -14.40
C ASP A 517 19.63 0.29 -15.73
N THR A 518 18.38 0.74 -15.76
CA THR A 518 17.87 1.60 -16.84
C THR A 518 18.49 3.01 -16.83
N ALA A 519 19.21 3.36 -15.76
CA ALA A 519 19.81 4.68 -15.57
C ALA A 519 20.97 4.97 -16.51
N LYS A 520 21.11 6.25 -16.86
CA LYS A 520 22.23 6.74 -17.66
C LYS A 520 23.58 6.32 -17.05
N ASN A 521 24.43 5.72 -17.90
CA ASN A 521 25.77 5.23 -17.58
C ASN A 521 25.82 4.03 -16.60
N ASP A 522 24.71 3.36 -16.32
CA ASP A 522 24.80 2.08 -15.63
C ASP A 522 25.67 1.11 -16.46
N PRO A 523 26.59 0.35 -15.83
CA PRO A 523 27.48 -0.54 -16.59
C PRO A 523 26.77 -1.73 -17.24
N THR A 524 25.51 -2.00 -16.90
CA THR A 524 24.76 -3.16 -17.40
C THR A 524 23.58 -2.80 -18.32
N GLY A 525 23.24 -1.50 -18.42
CA GLY A 525 22.16 -1.03 -19.28
C GLY A 525 22.60 0.12 -20.20
N THR A 526 21.96 0.23 -21.36
CA THR A 526 22.32 1.22 -22.39
C THR A 526 21.42 2.47 -22.40
N TRP A 527 20.36 2.49 -21.59
CA TRP A 527 19.37 3.56 -21.63
C TRP A 527 19.79 4.80 -20.83
N PRO A 528 19.26 6.00 -21.17
CA PRO A 528 19.71 7.24 -20.59
C PRO A 528 18.79 7.79 -19.48
N LEU A 529 18.06 6.95 -18.72
CA LEU A 529 17.11 7.47 -17.72
C LEU A 529 17.82 8.30 -16.66
N ALA A 530 17.28 9.48 -16.39
CA ALA A 530 17.73 10.40 -15.36
C ALA A 530 16.88 10.26 -14.08
N PRO A 531 17.32 10.78 -12.93
CA PRO A 531 16.54 10.75 -11.69
C PRO A 531 15.09 11.25 -11.85
N GLU A 532 14.88 12.29 -12.66
CA GLU A 532 13.57 12.88 -12.93
C GLU A 532 12.64 11.92 -13.70
N ASP A 533 13.22 11.03 -14.53
CA ASP A 533 12.46 9.99 -15.23
C ASP A 533 11.98 8.91 -14.26
N PHE A 534 12.82 8.50 -13.28
CA PHE A 534 12.39 7.57 -12.23
C PHE A 534 11.24 8.16 -11.40
N GLU A 535 11.30 9.44 -11.06
CA GLU A 535 10.20 10.13 -10.37
C GLU A 535 8.93 10.17 -11.22
N ARG A 536 9.04 10.53 -12.51
CA ARG A 536 7.91 10.56 -13.45
C ARG A 536 7.26 9.17 -13.60
N ASN A 537 8.08 8.14 -13.77
CA ASN A 537 7.61 6.76 -13.93
C ASN A 537 6.90 6.29 -12.66
N ALA A 538 7.48 6.55 -11.49
CA ALA A 538 6.89 6.17 -10.20
C ALA A 538 5.55 6.88 -9.91
N LYS A 539 5.39 8.15 -10.31
CA LYS A 539 4.10 8.87 -10.24
C LYS A 539 3.01 8.19 -11.05
N GLU A 540 3.31 7.70 -12.25
CA GLU A 540 2.33 6.96 -13.05
C GLU A 540 2.01 5.59 -12.42
N ILE A 541 3.02 4.89 -11.89
CA ILE A 541 2.83 3.61 -11.19
C ILE A 541 1.95 3.80 -9.95
N ALA A 542 2.14 4.87 -9.18
CA ALA A 542 1.34 5.18 -7.98
C ALA A 542 -0.17 5.25 -8.26
N LYS A 543 -0.57 5.63 -9.49
CA LYS A 543 -1.97 5.71 -9.91
C LYS A 543 -2.67 4.35 -9.99
N LEU A 544 -1.93 3.24 -9.99
CA LEU A 544 -2.53 1.91 -9.84
C LEU A 544 -3.31 1.80 -8.52
N ASN A 545 -2.85 2.50 -7.48
CA ASN A 545 -3.52 2.58 -6.18
C ASN A 545 -3.91 1.20 -5.60
N ARG A 546 -3.04 0.20 -5.78
CA ARG A 546 -3.15 -1.15 -5.19
C ARG A 546 -2.11 -1.33 -4.07
N PRO A 547 -2.30 -2.30 -3.15
CA PRO A 547 -1.23 -2.76 -2.28
C PRO A 547 -0.02 -3.20 -3.13
N THR A 548 1.13 -2.57 -2.90
CA THR A 548 2.31 -2.74 -3.76
C THR A 548 3.54 -3.12 -2.95
N LEU A 549 4.19 -4.20 -3.38
CA LEU A 549 5.49 -4.64 -2.90
C LEU A 549 6.55 -4.25 -3.93
N ILE A 550 7.54 -3.46 -3.51
CA ILE A 550 8.72 -3.16 -4.31
C ILE A 550 9.79 -4.17 -3.91
N VAL A 551 10.40 -4.85 -4.89
CA VAL A 551 11.50 -5.80 -4.67
C VAL A 551 12.72 -5.29 -5.43
N GLN A 552 13.83 -5.11 -4.72
CA GLN A 552 15.06 -4.62 -5.35
C GLN A 552 15.67 -5.70 -6.26
N GLU A 553 15.89 -5.35 -7.53
CA GLU A 553 16.61 -6.18 -8.52
C GLU A 553 17.98 -5.55 -8.83
N GLY A 554 18.24 -5.12 -10.07
CA GLY A 554 19.51 -4.59 -10.56
C GLY A 554 19.80 -3.12 -10.27
N GLY A 555 20.71 -2.52 -11.05
CA GLY A 555 21.29 -1.19 -10.84
C GLY A 555 22.61 -1.20 -10.08
N TYR A 556 23.68 -0.82 -10.76
CA TYR A 556 25.05 -1.14 -10.36
C TYR A 556 25.99 0.07 -10.35
N LEU A 557 25.57 1.22 -10.89
CA LEU A 557 26.31 2.48 -10.73
C LEU A 557 26.08 3.09 -9.33
N SER A 558 26.95 2.72 -8.38
CA SER A 558 26.79 3.07 -6.95
C SER A 558 26.73 4.57 -6.64
N THR A 559 27.27 5.43 -7.52
CA THR A 559 27.31 6.89 -7.37
C THR A 559 25.97 7.56 -7.67
N THR A 560 25.13 6.96 -8.52
CA THR A 560 23.80 7.48 -8.91
C THR A 560 22.66 6.71 -8.24
N LEU A 561 22.91 5.46 -7.85
CA LEU A 561 21.91 4.53 -7.29
C LEU A 561 21.04 5.13 -6.19
N GLY A 562 21.66 5.80 -5.20
CA GLY A 562 20.91 6.45 -4.11
C GLY A 562 20.02 7.61 -4.57
N ARG A 563 20.45 8.37 -5.61
CA ARG A 563 19.66 9.48 -6.18
C ARG A 563 18.48 8.96 -7.01
N ASN A 564 18.70 7.89 -7.77
CA ASN A 564 17.64 7.23 -8.55
C ASN A 564 16.58 6.65 -7.61
N ALA A 565 17.01 5.94 -6.55
CA ALA A 565 16.10 5.42 -5.53
C ALA A 565 15.32 6.54 -4.82
N HIS A 566 16.00 7.62 -4.40
CA HIS A 566 15.32 8.77 -3.82
C HIS A 566 14.22 9.32 -4.75
N SER A 567 14.53 9.49 -6.04
CA SER A 567 13.59 10.09 -7.00
C SER A 567 12.42 9.17 -7.31
N PHE A 568 12.67 7.86 -7.46
CA PHE A 568 11.62 6.86 -7.59
C PHE A 568 10.65 6.90 -6.42
N PHE A 569 11.15 6.83 -5.17
CA PHE A 569 10.28 6.81 -4.00
C PHE A 569 9.61 8.17 -3.71
N SER A 570 10.25 9.29 -4.04
CA SER A 570 9.59 10.60 -4.05
C SER A 570 8.39 10.60 -5.00
N GLY A 571 8.56 10.07 -6.22
CA GLY A 571 7.49 10.00 -7.21
C GLY A 571 6.37 9.05 -6.79
N LEU A 572 6.72 7.92 -6.19
CA LEU A 572 5.75 6.93 -5.71
C LEU A 572 4.86 7.49 -4.58
N MET A 573 5.42 8.36 -3.73
CA MET A 573 4.73 8.99 -2.60
C MET A 573 4.10 10.35 -2.93
N ALA A 574 4.36 10.91 -4.11
CA ALA A 574 3.77 12.17 -4.55
C ALA A 574 2.26 11.98 -4.76
N LYS A 575 1.44 12.70 -4.00
CA LYS A 575 -0.02 12.73 -4.10
C LYS A 575 -0.49 13.75 -5.14
#